data_AF-A0A521LI37-F1
#
_entry.id   AF-A0A521LI37-F1
#
_cell.length_a   1.000
_cell.length_b   1.000
_cell.length_c   1.000
_cell.angle_alpha   90.00
_cell.angle_beta   90.00
_cell.angle_gamma   90.00
#
_symmetry.space_group_name_H-M   'P 1'
#
loop_
_entity.id
_entity.type
_entity.pdbx_description
1 polymer ?
#
loop_
_entity_poly.entity_id
_entity_poly.type
_entity_poly.pdbx_seq_one_letter_code
_entity_poly.pdbx_strand_id
1 'polypeptide(L)'
;MKTAVIPEFFARLKQAMPEPETELEYDNVYQLLVAVVLSAQATDIGVNRATGPLFKVIKTPAEMVALGERKLIDHIKTIGLFRNKAKNVIALSHLLLERHGGEVPKTHEELQALPGVGRKTANVVMNVAFGEATIA
;
A
#
# COMPACT_ATOMS: atom_id res chain seq x y z
N MET A 1 -1.64 24.47 17.99
CA MET A 1 -0.36 24.21 18.69
C MET A 1 0.57 25.39 18.45
N LYS A 2 1.35 25.86 19.43
CA LYS A 2 2.31 26.95 19.22
C LYS A 2 3.54 26.42 18.45
N THR A 3 4.04 27.15 17.46
CA THR A 3 5.18 26.70 16.63
C THR A 3 6.41 26.35 17.48
N ALA A 4 6.63 27.08 18.57
CA ALA A 4 7.75 26.85 19.49
C ALA A 4 7.77 25.46 20.15
N VAL A 5 6.65 24.74 20.23
CA VAL A 5 6.60 23.41 20.86
C VAL A 5 6.77 22.25 19.87
N ILE A 6 6.79 22.52 18.57
CA ILE A 6 6.94 21.49 17.52
C ILE A 6 8.25 20.69 17.68
N PRO A 7 9.44 21.32 17.89
CA PRO A 7 10.69 20.57 17.99
C PRO A 7 10.70 19.61 19.19
N GLU A 8 10.24 20.08 20.35
CA GLU A 8 10.15 19.27 21.57
C GLU A 8 9.16 18.10 21.40
N PHE A 9 8.05 18.32 20.70
CA PHE A 9 7.09 17.27 20.38
C PHE A 9 7.73 16.14 19.55
N PHE A 10 8.41 16.47 18.45
CA PHE A 10 9.08 15.46 17.63
C PHE A 10 10.27 14.79 18.34
N ALA A 11 10.99 15.51 19.20
CA ALA A 11 12.07 14.93 20.01
C ALA A 11 11.54 13.82 20.93
N ARG A 12 10.38 14.04 21.58
CA ARG A 12 9.73 13.03 22.42
C ARG A 12 9.21 11.84 21.63
N LEU A 13 8.62 12.06 20.45
CA LEU A 13 8.19 10.97 19.57
C LEU A 13 9.37 10.09 19.17
N LYS A 14 10.49 10.71 18.75
CA LYS A 14 11.71 9.99 18.38
C LYS A 14 12.30 9.18 19.55
N GLN A 15 12.22 9.71 20.77
CA GLN A 15 12.66 8.97 21.95
C GLN A 15 11.75 7.78 22.27
N ALA A 16 10.44 7.95 22.13
CA ALA A 16 9.45 6.91 22.43
C ALA A 16 9.42 5.81 21.36
N MET A 17 9.63 6.16 20.09
CA MET A 17 9.61 5.24 18.95
C MET A 17 10.75 5.63 17.98
N PRO A 18 11.97 5.10 18.21
CA PRO A 18 13.15 5.47 17.43
C PRO A 18 13.06 5.10 15.95
N GLU A 19 12.43 3.96 15.65
CA GLU A 19 12.29 3.39 14.30
C GLU A 19 10.81 3.04 14.08
N PRO A 20 9.96 4.03 13.76
CA PRO A 20 8.55 3.78 13.46
C PRO A 20 8.40 3.03 12.14
N GLU A 21 7.55 2.01 12.13
CA GLU A 21 7.22 1.23 10.95
C GLU A 21 5.71 1.21 10.69
N THR A 22 5.31 0.77 9.50
CA THR A 22 3.89 0.54 9.18
C THR A 22 3.38 -0.72 9.89
N GLU A 23 2.12 -0.71 10.30
CA GLU A 23 1.44 -1.91 10.84
C GLU A 23 0.91 -2.85 9.73
N LEU A 24 0.99 -2.44 8.47
CA LEU A 24 0.57 -3.28 7.34
C LEU A 24 1.58 -4.41 7.12
N GLU A 25 1.08 -5.64 7.00
CA GLU A 25 1.91 -6.83 6.78
C GLU A 25 2.18 -7.04 5.27
N TYR A 26 3.46 -7.14 4.90
CA TYR A 26 3.93 -7.41 3.54
C TYR A 26 5.35 -8.02 3.56
N ASP A 27 5.69 -8.78 2.52
CA ASP A 27 7.03 -9.34 2.33
C ASP A 27 7.82 -8.62 1.22
N ASN A 28 7.14 -7.84 0.37
CA ASN A 28 7.76 -7.12 -0.75
C ASN A 28 7.00 -5.84 -1.12
N VAL A 29 7.63 -5.01 -1.98
CA VAL A 29 7.11 -3.69 -2.37
C VAL A 29 5.76 -3.77 -3.09
N TYR A 30 5.53 -4.81 -3.91
CA TYR A 30 4.25 -4.99 -4.59
C TYR A 30 3.13 -5.29 -3.58
N GLN A 31 3.39 -6.15 -2.60
CA GLN A 31 2.44 -6.43 -1.52
C GLN A 31 2.15 -5.20 -0.68
N LEU A 32 3.16 -4.39 -0.35
CA LEU A 32 2.95 -3.10 0.32
C LEU A 32 2.01 -2.21 -0.50
N LEU A 33 2.28 -2.03 -1.79
CA LEU A 33 1.44 -1.22 -2.68
C LEU A 33 -0.02 -1.69 -2.64
N VAL A 34 -0.24 -3.00 -2.78
CA VAL A 34 -1.59 -3.58 -2.70
C VAL A 34 -2.21 -3.32 -1.32
N ALA A 35 -1.50 -3.56 -0.23
CA ALA A 35 -2.01 -3.33 1.13
C ALA A 35 -2.43 -1.87 1.36
N VAL A 36 -1.63 -0.91 0.92
CA VAL A 36 -1.94 0.53 1.05
C VAL A 36 -3.13 0.93 0.16
N VAL A 37 -3.27 0.37 -1.04
CA VAL A 37 -4.48 0.58 -1.87
C VAL A 37 -5.73 0.00 -1.17
N LEU A 38 -5.59 -1.14 -0.50
CA LEU A 38 -6.68 -1.77 0.25
C LEU A 38 -7.01 -1.06 1.57
N SER A 39 -6.12 -0.26 2.14
CA SER A 39 -6.32 0.43 3.43
C SER A 39 -7.25 1.64 3.35
N ALA A 40 -7.58 2.12 2.15
CA ALA A 40 -8.53 3.22 1.98
C ALA A 40 -9.87 2.92 2.69
N GLN A 41 -10.19 3.70 3.74
CA GLN A 41 -11.37 3.49 4.61
C GLN A 41 -11.46 2.08 5.22
N ALA A 42 -10.31 1.50 5.57
CA ALA A 42 -10.20 0.26 6.34
C ALA A 42 -9.17 0.44 7.46
N THR A 43 -9.21 -0.44 8.46
CA THR A 43 -8.18 -0.51 9.50
C THR A 43 -7.07 -1.46 9.07
N ASP A 44 -5.84 -1.23 9.55
CA ASP A 44 -4.69 -2.08 9.20
C ASP A 44 -4.93 -3.55 9.62
N ILE A 45 -5.53 -3.79 10.80
CA ILE A 45 -5.99 -5.12 11.23
C ILE A 45 -6.94 -5.77 10.22
N GLY A 46 -7.88 -5.00 9.67
CA GLY A 46 -8.84 -5.47 8.68
C GLY A 46 -8.17 -5.81 7.35
N VAL A 47 -7.18 -5.00 6.94
CA VAL A 47 -6.35 -5.24 5.76
C VAL A 47 -5.50 -6.49 5.94
N ASN A 48 -4.72 -6.61 7.02
CA ASN A 48 -3.85 -7.75 7.30
C ASN A 48 -4.64 -9.08 7.36
N ARG A 49 -5.86 -9.06 7.92
CA ARG A 49 -6.74 -10.25 7.89
C ARG A 49 -7.10 -10.67 6.47
N ALA A 50 -7.37 -9.71 5.58
CA ALA A 50 -7.72 -9.99 4.19
C ALA A 50 -6.50 -10.37 3.34
N THR A 51 -5.36 -9.71 3.55
CA THR A 51 -4.14 -9.91 2.77
C THR A 51 -3.32 -11.10 3.26
N GLY A 52 -3.35 -11.48 4.54
CA GLY A 52 -2.53 -12.57 5.09
C GLY A 52 -2.64 -13.89 4.30
N PRO A 53 -3.83 -14.43 4.03
CA PRO A 53 -3.98 -15.61 3.16
C PRO A 53 -3.62 -15.35 1.70
N LEU A 54 -3.92 -14.16 1.18
CA LEU A 54 -3.66 -13.76 -0.21
C LEU A 54 -2.15 -13.70 -0.50
N PHE A 55 -1.40 -13.03 0.37
CA PHE A 55 0.03 -12.76 0.23
C PHE A 55 0.91 -13.99 0.46
N LYS A 56 0.37 -15.07 1.04
CA LYS A 56 1.05 -16.37 1.04
C LYS A 56 1.20 -16.97 -0.35
N VAL A 57 0.28 -16.65 -1.27
CA VAL A 57 0.23 -17.24 -2.62
C VAL A 57 0.46 -16.22 -3.73
N ILE A 58 0.26 -14.92 -3.46
CA ILE A 58 0.49 -13.84 -4.43
C ILE A 58 1.67 -12.99 -3.99
N LYS A 59 2.76 -13.02 -4.76
CA LYS A 59 3.97 -12.23 -4.55
C LYS A 59 4.20 -11.20 -5.66
N THR A 60 3.59 -11.37 -6.83
CA THR A 60 3.86 -10.57 -8.04
C THR A 60 2.58 -10.05 -8.72
N PRO A 61 2.67 -8.99 -9.55
CA PRO A 61 1.55 -8.53 -10.36
C PRO A 61 1.01 -9.61 -11.32
N ALA A 62 1.87 -10.44 -11.88
CA ALA A 62 1.49 -11.52 -12.79
C ALA A 62 0.60 -12.56 -12.10
N GLU A 63 0.95 -12.95 -10.87
CA GLU A 63 0.15 -13.87 -10.05
C GLU A 63 -1.20 -13.24 -9.68
N MET A 64 -1.24 -11.94 -9.37
CA MET A 64 -2.50 -11.24 -9.08
C MET A 64 -3.43 -11.18 -10.30
N VAL A 65 -2.88 -10.90 -11.48
CA VAL A 65 -3.64 -10.94 -12.74
C VAL A 65 -4.17 -12.35 -13.00
N ALA A 66 -3.33 -13.38 -12.81
CA ALA A 66 -3.73 -14.78 -12.97
C ALA A 66 -4.79 -15.23 -11.95
N LEU A 67 -4.75 -14.71 -10.72
CA LEU A 67 -5.79 -14.92 -9.71
C LEU A 67 -7.15 -14.41 -10.19
N GLY A 68 -7.16 -13.21 -10.78
CA GLY A 68 -8.32 -12.56 -11.35
C GLY A 68 -9.24 -11.90 -10.30
N GLU A 69 -10.03 -10.93 -10.76
CA GLU A 69 -10.84 -10.06 -9.90
C GLU A 69 -11.81 -10.84 -8.99
N ARG A 70 -12.47 -11.87 -9.53
CA ARG A 70 -13.47 -12.64 -8.77
C ARG A 70 -12.88 -13.32 -7.54
N LYS A 71 -11.73 -13.98 -7.70
CA LYS A 71 -11.06 -14.65 -6.57
C LYS A 71 -10.46 -13.63 -5.62
N LEU A 72 -9.91 -12.52 -6.13
CA LEU A 72 -9.45 -11.42 -5.28
C LEU A 72 -10.59 -10.89 -4.39
N ILE A 73 -11.78 -10.66 -4.95
CA ILE A 73 -12.97 -10.25 -4.18
C ILE A 73 -13.24 -11.21 -3.03
N ASP A 74 -13.11 -12.52 -3.21
CA ASP A 74 -13.33 -13.49 -2.14
C ASP A 74 -12.32 -13.34 -0.99
N HIS A 75 -11.08 -12.95 -1.26
CA HIS A 75 -10.08 -12.64 -0.24
C HIS A 75 -10.40 -11.34 0.52
N ILE A 76 -10.87 -10.31 -0.19
CA ILE A 76 -10.97 -8.95 0.36
C ILE A 76 -12.40 -8.48 0.66
N LYS A 77 -13.41 -9.34 0.54
CA LYS A 77 -14.83 -8.97 0.78
C LYS A 77 -15.13 -8.53 2.21
N THR A 78 -14.23 -8.77 3.16
CA THR A 78 -14.36 -8.33 4.56
C THR A 78 -14.02 -6.86 4.78
N ILE A 79 -13.40 -6.18 3.81
CA ILE A 79 -13.08 -4.75 3.88
C ILE A 79 -14.06 -3.92 3.03
N GLY A 80 -14.29 -2.68 3.44
CA GLY A 80 -15.16 -1.75 2.72
C GLY A 80 -14.65 -1.46 1.30
N LEU A 81 -15.59 -1.17 0.37
CA LEU A 81 -15.31 -0.82 -1.03
C LEU A 81 -14.59 -1.91 -1.84
N PHE A 82 -14.65 -3.16 -1.38
CA PHE A 82 -13.88 -4.28 -1.93
C PHE A 82 -14.02 -4.50 -3.45
N ARG A 83 -15.19 -4.24 -4.05
CA ARG A 83 -15.38 -4.40 -5.50
C ARG A 83 -14.50 -3.42 -6.30
N ASN A 84 -14.56 -2.14 -5.96
CA ASN A 84 -13.74 -1.12 -6.61
C ASN A 84 -12.25 -1.32 -6.30
N LYS A 85 -11.93 -1.73 -5.08
CA LYS A 85 -10.55 -2.08 -4.68
C LYS A 85 -10.01 -3.25 -5.52
N ALA A 86 -10.77 -4.33 -5.69
CA ALA A 86 -10.36 -5.46 -6.50
C ALA A 86 -10.14 -5.06 -7.97
N LYS A 87 -11.08 -4.29 -8.55
CA LYS A 87 -10.93 -3.74 -9.90
C LYS A 87 -9.64 -2.91 -10.04
N ASN A 88 -9.36 -2.02 -9.09
CA ASN A 88 -8.16 -1.19 -9.10
C ASN A 88 -6.89 -2.03 -8.95
N VAL A 89 -6.86 -3.00 -8.03
CA VAL A 89 -5.70 -3.88 -7.82
C VAL A 89 -5.40 -4.73 -9.05
N ILE A 90 -6.41 -5.24 -9.75
CA ILE A 90 -6.20 -5.98 -11.00
C ILE A 90 -5.70 -5.03 -12.10
N ALA A 91 -6.34 -3.87 -12.27
CA ALA A 91 -5.95 -2.89 -13.29
C ALA A 91 -4.53 -2.33 -13.07
N LEU A 92 -4.15 -1.99 -11.83
CA LEU A 92 -2.79 -1.56 -11.53
C LEU A 92 -1.79 -2.70 -11.77
N SER A 93 -2.14 -3.95 -11.47
CA SER A 93 -1.24 -5.09 -11.70
C SER A 93 -0.97 -5.31 -13.19
N HIS A 94 -1.99 -5.17 -14.05
CA HIS A 94 -1.80 -5.12 -15.50
C HIS A 94 -0.87 -3.99 -15.92
N LEU A 95 -1.10 -2.78 -15.40
CA LEU A 95 -0.31 -1.61 -15.76
C LEU A 95 1.16 -1.72 -15.36
N LEU A 96 1.45 -2.34 -14.20
CA LEU A 96 2.82 -2.65 -13.79
C LEU A 96 3.51 -3.60 -14.77
N LEU A 97 2.81 -4.65 -15.24
CA LEU A 97 3.37 -5.57 -16.23
C LEU A 97 3.61 -4.89 -17.58
N GLU A 98 2.65 -4.08 -18.04
CA GLU A 98 2.70 -3.45 -19.35
C GLU A 98 3.72 -2.32 -19.44
N ARG A 99 3.85 -1.49 -18.40
CA ARG A 99 4.62 -0.24 -18.44
C ARG A 99 5.87 -0.24 -17.58
N HIS A 100 5.95 -1.12 -16.58
CA HIS A 100 7.01 -1.12 -15.57
C HIS A 100 7.69 -2.48 -15.42
N GLY A 101 7.49 -3.41 -16.37
CA GLY A 101 8.13 -4.74 -16.35
C GLY A 101 7.74 -5.62 -15.16
N GLY A 102 6.62 -5.31 -14.48
CA GLY A 102 6.17 -5.99 -13.27
C GLY A 102 6.73 -5.43 -11.96
N GLU A 103 7.50 -4.34 -12.00
CA GLU A 103 8.06 -3.68 -10.82
C GLU A 103 7.25 -2.45 -10.40
N VAL A 104 7.21 -2.17 -9.09
CA VAL A 104 6.58 -0.95 -8.58
C VAL A 104 7.49 0.26 -8.87
N PRO A 105 7.02 1.30 -9.57
CA PRO A 105 7.85 2.45 -9.90
C PRO A 105 8.23 3.26 -8.66
N LYS A 106 9.37 3.96 -8.74
CA LYS A 106 9.97 4.73 -7.63
C LYS A 106 9.79 6.24 -7.80
N THR A 107 8.72 6.68 -8.47
CA THR A 107 8.39 8.10 -8.65
C THR A 107 6.94 8.36 -8.28
N HIS A 108 6.65 9.55 -7.77
CA HIS A 108 5.30 9.95 -7.36
C HIS A 108 4.33 10.02 -8.54
N GLU A 109 4.79 10.51 -9.68
CA GLU A 109 4.00 10.67 -10.88
C GLU A 109 3.56 9.30 -11.43
N GLU A 110 4.48 8.35 -11.51
CA GLU A 110 4.18 7.01 -12.01
C GLU A 110 3.28 6.24 -11.03
N LEU A 111 3.54 6.35 -9.72
CA LEU A 111 2.67 5.75 -8.71
C LEU A 111 1.25 6.30 -8.78
N GLN A 112 1.08 7.62 -8.87
CA GLN A 112 -0.26 8.24 -8.96
C GLN A 112 -0.99 7.96 -10.28
N ALA A 113 -0.27 7.53 -11.31
CA ALA A 113 -0.90 7.05 -12.55
C ALA A 113 -1.55 5.68 -12.39
N LEU A 114 -1.23 4.92 -11.32
CA LEU A 114 -1.82 3.62 -11.04
C LEU A 114 -3.26 3.76 -10.48
N PRO A 115 -4.22 2.95 -10.95
CA PRO A 115 -5.58 2.94 -10.41
C PRO A 115 -5.63 2.72 -8.89
N GLY A 116 -6.35 3.59 -8.18
CA GLY A 116 -6.50 3.49 -6.72
C GLY A 116 -5.32 4.09 -5.92
N VAL A 117 -4.30 4.63 -6.58
CA VAL A 117 -3.17 5.30 -5.92
C VAL A 117 -3.33 6.82 -6.02
N GLY A 118 -3.70 7.44 -4.89
CA GLY A 118 -3.66 8.90 -4.76
C GLY A 118 -2.33 9.39 -4.20
N ARG A 119 -2.18 10.71 -4.05
CA ARG A 119 -0.98 11.35 -3.46
C ARG A 119 -0.56 10.74 -2.12
N LYS A 120 -1.51 10.50 -1.22
CA LYS A 120 -1.24 9.86 0.08
C LYS A 120 -0.63 8.47 -0.09
N THR A 121 -1.27 7.62 -0.90
CA THR A 121 -0.81 6.25 -1.16
C THR A 121 0.60 6.26 -1.76
N ALA A 122 0.87 7.16 -2.72
CA ALA A 122 2.20 7.31 -3.29
C ALA A 122 3.24 7.72 -2.22
N ASN A 123 2.94 8.70 -1.36
CA ASN A 123 3.83 9.09 -0.26
C ASN A 123 4.14 7.93 0.69
N VAL A 124 3.13 7.14 1.08
CA VAL A 124 3.35 5.98 1.96
C VAL A 124 4.28 4.97 1.31
N VAL A 125 4.05 4.60 0.04
CA VAL A 125 4.92 3.65 -0.67
C VAL A 125 6.34 4.19 -0.82
N MET A 126 6.49 5.47 -1.20
CA MET A 126 7.79 6.11 -1.36
C MET A 126 8.58 6.15 -0.04
N ASN A 127 7.93 6.48 1.06
CA ASN A 127 8.58 6.50 2.37
C ASN A 127 8.94 5.10 2.87
N VAL A 128 7.97 4.19 2.88
CA VAL A 128 8.11 2.88 3.54
C VAL A 128 8.97 1.91 2.72
N ALA A 129 8.78 1.85 1.39
CA ALA A 129 9.54 0.92 0.55
C ALA A 129 10.88 1.48 0.06
N PHE A 130 10.97 2.79 -0.13
CA PHE A 130 12.14 3.41 -0.79
C PHE A 130 12.91 4.39 0.10
N GLY A 131 12.44 4.66 1.32
CA GLY A 131 13.15 5.51 2.29
C GLY A 131 13.06 7.01 1.99
N GLU A 132 12.15 7.43 1.11
CA GLU A 132 12.01 8.83 0.71
C GLU A 132 11.41 9.68 1.84
N ALA A 133 11.91 10.91 1.99
CA ALA A 133 11.51 11.82 3.06
C ALA A 133 10.15 12.51 2.79
N THR A 134 9.09 11.72 2.65
CA THR A 134 7.72 12.20 2.41
C THR A 134 6.81 12.05 3.63
N ILE A 135 5.85 12.96 3.78
CA ILE A 135 4.82 12.91 4.83
C ILE A 135 3.46 12.67 4.16
N ALA A 136 2.69 11.70 4.67
CA ALA A 136 1.43 11.22 4.08
C ALA A 136 0.22 11.43 4.99
#